data_AF-A0A919EDG0-F1
#
_entry.id   AF-A0A919EDG0-F1
#
_cell.length_a   1.000
_cell.length_b   1.000
_cell.length_c   1.000
_cell.angle_alpha   90.00
_cell.angle_beta   90.00
_cell.angle_gamma   90.00
#
_symmetry.space_group_name_H-M   'P 1'
#
loop_
_entity.id
_entity.type
_entity.pdbx_description
1 polymer ?
#
loop_
_entity_poly.entity_id
_entity_poly.type
_entity_poly.pdbx_seq_one_letter_code
_entity_poly.pdbx_strand_id
1 'polypeptide(L)'
;MSVDGEGYGCAVDLIHLSDGDNSFRVRVLGRRMPGVLPLHDLLDTEVLIESGFVTGRLDLGLFPDDLDGWSHALDVLAAGGDVCWMDDDRSPEIRFQALNEEHGTPAVHVEDVARSGISVFLPLCLEDGWIDDQRRLLQLVRREWPSEVLRTSPGAYEWRR
;
A
#
# COMPACT_ATOMS: atom_id res chain seq x y z
N MET A 1 -36.30 -0.31 -1.01
CA MET A 1 -35.73 -0.28 -2.36
C MET A 1 -34.27 -0.62 -2.16
N SER A 2 -33.97 -1.92 -2.20
CA SER A 2 -32.61 -2.45 -2.13
C SER A 2 -31.91 -2.14 -3.44
N VAL A 3 -30.67 -1.69 -3.36
CA VAL A 3 -29.74 -1.76 -4.48
C VAL A 3 -28.77 -2.89 -4.16
N ASP A 4 -28.96 -3.99 -4.85
CA ASP A 4 -28.11 -5.17 -4.83
C ASP A 4 -26.82 -4.92 -5.63
N GLY A 5 -25.70 -5.37 -5.06
CA GLY A 5 -24.67 -6.12 -5.78
C GLY A 5 -23.72 -5.35 -6.70
N GLU A 6 -22.63 -4.84 -6.14
CA GLU A 6 -21.35 -4.77 -6.85
C GLU A 6 -20.40 -5.78 -6.21
N GLY A 7 -19.81 -6.63 -7.05
CA GLY A 7 -19.11 -7.84 -6.65
C GLY A 7 -17.93 -7.52 -5.73
N TYR A 8 -17.96 -8.09 -4.53
CA TYR A 8 -16.74 -8.29 -3.75
C TYR A 8 -15.88 -9.31 -4.49
N GLY A 9 -15.07 -8.85 -5.45
CA GLY A 9 -13.77 -9.45 -5.63
C GLY A 9 -13.11 -9.53 -4.25
N CYS A 10 -12.47 -10.65 -3.92
CA CYS A 10 -11.90 -10.87 -2.59
C CYS A 10 -10.89 -9.76 -2.31
N ALA A 11 -11.28 -8.72 -1.57
CA ALA A 11 -10.36 -7.65 -1.25
C ALA A 11 -9.31 -8.20 -0.29
N VAL A 12 -8.03 -8.03 -0.63
CA VAL A 12 -6.92 -8.60 0.13
C VAL A 12 -6.07 -7.47 0.67
N ASP A 13 -5.65 -7.63 1.93
CA ASP A 13 -4.78 -6.65 2.57
C ASP A 13 -3.34 -6.88 2.08
N LEU A 14 -2.72 -5.82 1.55
CA LEU A 14 -1.30 -5.75 1.22
C LEU A 14 -0.46 -5.42 2.46
N ILE A 15 -0.96 -4.49 3.26
CA ILE A 15 -0.36 -4.07 4.53
C ILE A 15 -1.44 -4.14 5.59
N HIS A 16 -1.11 -4.74 6.72
CA HIS A 16 -1.95 -4.70 7.91
C HIS A 16 -1.08 -4.64 9.15
N LEU A 17 -1.08 -3.46 9.77
CA LEU A 17 -0.40 -3.19 11.03
C LEU A 17 -1.46 -2.76 12.04
N SER A 18 -1.53 -3.40 13.20
CA SER A 18 -2.43 -3.01 14.27
C SER A 18 -1.91 -3.45 15.62
N ASP A 19 -2.10 -2.62 16.64
CA ASP A 19 -1.81 -2.93 18.04
C ASP A 19 -3.08 -3.02 18.92
N GLY A 20 -4.25 -3.00 18.28
CA GLY A 20 -5.57 -3.04 18.92
C GLY A 20 -6.18 -1.67 19.21
N ASP A 21 -5.38 -0.61 19.33
CA ASP A 21 -5.88 0.77 19.48
C ASP A 21 -5.74 1.55 18.17
N ASN A 22 -4.58 1.40 17.52
CA ASN A 22 -4.24 1.97 16.24
C ASN A 22 -4.19 0.86 15.17
N SER A 23 -4.59 1.22 13.96
CA SER A 23 -4.41 0.37 12.79
C SER A 23 -4.09 1.17 11.54
N PHE A 24 -3.20 0.61 10.74
CA PHE A 24 -2.85 1.07 9.41
C PHE A 24 -3.00 -0.11 8.44
N ARG A 25 -3.85 0.06 7.43
CA ARG A 25 -4.11 -0.97 6.43
C ARG A 25 -4.03 -0.40 5.02
N VAL A 26 -3.52 -1.21 4.11
CA VAL A 26 -3.60 -0.98 2.67
C VAL A 26 -4.27 -2.20 2.06
N ARG A 27 -5.45 -2.01 1.48
CA ARG A 27 -6.27 -3.09 0.93
C ARG A 27 -6.40 -2.96 -0.57
N VAL A 28 -6.14 -4.06 -1.28
CA VAL A 28 -6.34 -4.19 -2.73
C VAL A 28 -7.80 -4.54 -2.98
N LEU A 29 -8.51 -3.68 -3.70
CA LEU A 29 -9.92 -3.84 -4.04
C LEU A 29 -10.11 -4.59 -5.37
N GLY A 30 -9.14 -4.48 -6.28
CA GLY A 30 -9.16 -5.15 -7.57
C GLY A 30 -8.25 -4.47 -8.59
N ARG A 31 -8.41 -4.83 -9.86
CA ARG A 31 -7.69 -4.19 -10.97
C ARG A 31 -8.50 -3.05 -11.58
N ARG A 32 -7.82 -1.95 -11.87
CA ARG A 32 -8.41 -0.84 -12.60
C ARG A 32 -8.44 -1.15 -14.09
N MET A 33 -9.64 -1.30 -14.65
CA MET A 33 -9.88 -1.44 -16.10
C MET A 33 -9.02 -2.54 -16.78
N PRO A 34 -9.33 -3.83 -16.58
CA PRO A 34 -8.68 -4.90 -17.32
C PRO A 34 -8.83 -4.71 -18.84
N GLY A 35 -7.72 -4.79 -19.60
CA GLY A 35 -7.71 -4.69 -21.06
C GLY A 35 -7.29 -3.34 -21.67
N VAL A 36 -6.95 -2.33 -20.86
CA VAL A 36 -6.38 -1.05 -21.33
C VAL A 36 -4.86 -1.04 -21.13
N LEU A 37 -4.09 -1.06 -22.22
CA LEU A 37 -2.64 -1.30 -22.26
C LEU A 37 -1.77 -0.51 -21.25
N PRO A 38 -2.01 0.78 -20.93
CA PRO A 38 -1.21 1.49 -19.91
C PRO A 38 -1.65 1.27 -18.45
N LEU A 39 -2.83 0.70 -18.17
CA LEU A 39 -3.42 0.63 -16.82
C LEU A 39 -3.82 -0.79 -16.39
N HIS A 40 -3.64 -1.79 -17.25
CA HIS A 40 -4.13 -3.17 -17.04
C HIS A 40 -3.61 -3.84 -15.75
N ASP A 41 -2.41 -3.47 -15.30
CA ASP A 41 -1.78 -4.00 -14.09
C ASP A 41 -1.92 -3.05 -12.88
N LEU A 42 -2.62 -1.92 -13.02
CA LEU A 42 -2.86 -1.00 -11.91
C LEU A 42 -3.90 -1.60 -10.95
N LEU A 43 -3.54 -1.69 -9.67
CA LEU A 43 -4.42 -2.12 -8.61
C LEU A 43 -5.11 -0.91 -7.98
N ASP A 44 -6.45 -0.95 -7.92
CA ASP A 44 -7.21 -0.02 -7.09
C ASP A 44 -7.11 -0.48 -5.63
N THR A 45 -6.61 0.40 -4.78
CA THR A 45 -6.38 0.13 -3.36
C THR A 45 -6.98 1.23 -2.49
N GLU A 46 -7.24 0.89 -1.23
CA GLU A 46 -7.63 1.84 -0.20
C GLU A 46 -6.62 1.78 0.96
N VAL A 47 -6.24 2.96 1.45
CA VAL A 47 -5.50 3.14 2.69
C VAL A 47 -6.51 3.47 3.78
N LEU A 48 -6.49 2.68 4.85
CA LEU A 48 -7.34 2.85 6.03
C LEU A 48 -6.47 3.11 7.24
N ILE A 49 -6.80 4.17 7.96
CA ILE A 49 -6.15 4.56 9.20
C ILE A 49 -7.24 4.60 10.27
N GLU A 50 -7.07 3.85 11.34
CA GLU A 50 -7.98 3.86 12.47
C GLU A 50 -7.21 4.10 13.77
N SER A 51 -7.72 4.97 14.62
CA SER A 51 -7.31 5.12 16.01
C SER A 51 -8.54 5.38 16.88
N GLY A 52 -8.36 5.40 18.20
CA GLY A 52 -9.43 5.81 19.13
C GLY A 52 -9.97 7.23 18.91
N PHE A 53 -9.29 8.06 18.11
CA PHE A 53 -9.67 9.46 17.85
C PHE A 53 -10.02 9.75 16.38
N VAL A 54 -9.31 9.16 15.42
CA VAL A 54 -9.46 9.48 13.99
C VAL A 54 -9.66 8.22 13.15
N THR A 55 -10.55 8.31 12.18
CA THR A 55 -10.68 7.35 11.08
C THR A 55 -10.42 8.07 9.78
N GLY A 56 -9.41 7.64 9.03
CA GLY A 56 -9.02 8.17 7.73
C GLY A 56 -9.13 7.11 6.64
N ARG A 57 -9.58 7.51 5.46
CA ARG A 57 -9.65 6.66 4.27
C ARG A 57 -9.14 7.45 3.06
N LEU A 58 -8.26 6.83 2.28
CA LEU A 58 -7.69 7.39 1.04
C LEU A 58 -7.68 6.32 -0.05
N ASP A 59 -8.08 6.68 -1.26
CA ASP A 59 -7.97 5.77 -2.42
C ASP A 59 -6.59 5.98 -3.08
N LEU A 60 -5.94 4.87 -3.40
CA LEU A 60 -4.57 4.82 -3.93
C LEU A 60 -4.49 3.82 -5.10
N GLY A 61 -3.81 4.20 -6.18
CA GLY A 61 -3.49 3.28 -7.28
C GLY A 61 -2.09 2.73 -7.12
N LEU A 62 -1.93 1.41 -7.11
CA LEU A 62 -0.63 0.73 -7.01
C LEU A 62 -0.24 0.04 -8.32
N PHE A 63 0.95 0.33 -8.81
CA PHE A 63 1.59 -0.40 -9.90
C PHE A 63 2.28 -1.67 -9.35
N PRO A 64 2.58 -2.67 -10.21
CA PRO A 64 3.39 -3.82 -9.82
C PRO A 64 4.75 -3.42 -9.20
N ASP A 65 5.39 -2.38 -9.74
CA ASP A 65 6.65 -1.85 -9.21
C ASP A 65 6.51 -1.35 -7.76
N ASP A 66 5.32 -0.91 -7.35
CA ASP A 66 5.06 -0.50 -5.96
C ASP A 66 5.06 -1.71 -5.02
N LEU A 67 4.58 -2.87 -5.49
CA LEU A 67 4.65 -4.11 -4.71
C LEU A 67 6.11 -4.57 -4.54
N ASP A 68 6.95 -4.35 -5.55
CA ASP A 68 8.39 -4.62 -5.46
C ASP A 68 9.08 -3.62 -4.53
N GLY A 69 8.71 -2.34 -4.60
CA GLY A 69 9.10 -1.31 -3.65
C GLY A 69 8.74 -1.68 -2.21
N TRP A 70 7.56 -2.28 -1.99
CA TRP A 70 7.15 -2.74 -0.66
C TRP A 70 8.02 -3.89 -0.17
N SER A 71 8.31 -4.84 -1.05
CA SER A 71 9.23 -5.94 -0.74
C SER A 71 10.59 -5.41 -0.29
N HIS A 72 11.13 -4.40 -0.99
CA HIS A 72 12.40 -3.78 -0.63
C HIS A 72 12.31 -3.02 0.70
N ALA A 73 11.22 -2.28 0.91
CA ALA A 73 10.96 -1.59 2.16
C ALA A 73 10.96 -2.53 3.37
N LEU A 74 10.34 -3.71 3.24
CA LEU A 74 10.36 -4.74 4.29
C LEU A 74 11.77 -5.25 4.61
N ASP A 75 12.65 -5.34 3.62
CA ASP A 75 14.05 -5.75 3.84
C ASP A 75 14.86 -4.67 4.55
N VAL A 76 14.62 -3.38 4.24
CA VAL A 76 15.22 -2.24 4.95
C VAL A 76 14.73 -2.19 6.40
N LEU A 77 13.41 -2.36 6.62
CA LEU A 77 12.81 -2.40 7.96
C LEU A 77 13.35 -3.59 8.78
N ALA A 78 13.55 -4.75 8.15
CA ALA A 78 14.15 -5.92 8.80
C ALA A 78 15.61 -5.70 9.21
N ALA A 79 16.33 -4.83 8.50
CA ALA A 79 17.68 -4.39 8.86
C ALA A 79 17.69 -3.29 9.94
N GLY A 80 16.51 -2.84 10.40
CA GLY A 80 16.36 -1.76 11.38
C GLY A 80 16.44 -0.35 10.77
N GLY A 81 16.35 -0.23 9.45
CA GLY A 81 16.32 1.06 8.76
C GLY A 81 14.91 1.61 8.59
N ASP A 82 14.83 2.92 8.39
CA ASP A 82 13.59 3.60 8.02
C ASP A 82 13.48 3.69 6.49
N VAL A 83 12.25 3.69 5.97
CA VAL A 83 12.00 3.68 4.53
C VAL A 83 10.77 4.47 4.13
N CYS A 84 10.85 5.15 2.99
CA CYS A 84 9.71 5.71 2.28
C CYS A 84 9.29 4.73 1.18
N TRP A 85 8.06 4.23 1.22
CA TRP A 85 7.59 3.22 0.27
C TRP A 85 7.09 3.83 -1.05
N MET A 86 6.52 5.04 -1.01
CA MET A 86 6.01 5.76 -2.18
C MET A 86 6.70 7.12 -2.34
N ASP A 87 7.98 7.08 -2.70
CA ASP A 87 8.85 8.26 -2.84
C ASP A 87 8.90 8.80 -4.29
N ASP A 88 7.88 8.56 -5.10
CA ASP A 88 7.86 8.90 -6.53
C ASP A 88 7.02 10.13 -6.86
N ASP A 89 7.02 11.10 -5.93
CA ASP A 89 6.23 12.34 -5.99
C ASP A 89 4.70 12.12 -6.05
N ARG A 90 4.21 10.89 -5.90
CA ARG A 90 2.78 10.60 -5.75
C ARG A 90 2.33 10.87 -4.31
N SER A 91 1.09 11.35 -4.17
CA SER A 91 0.41 11.46 -2.87
C SER A 91 -0.65 10.36 -2.73
N PRO A 92 -0.79 9.75 -1.55
CA PRO A 92 -0.04 10.01 -0.31
C PRO A 92 1.39 9.46 -0.31
N GLU A 93 2.29 10.15 0.40
CA GLU A 93 3.61 9.61 0.76
C GLU A 93 3.46 8.79 2.05
N ILE A 94 4.07 7.59 2.10
CA ILE A 94 3.98 6.69 3.25
C ILE A 94 5.38 6.27 3.69
N ARG A 95 5.77 6.70 4.89
CA ARG A 95 7.03 6.35 5.54
C ARG A 95 6.80 5.36 6.67
N PHE A 96 7.72 4.42 6.80
CA PHE A 96 7.75 3.42 7.86
C PHE A 96 9.06 3.55 8.61
N GLN A 97 8.97 3.54 9.93
CA GLN A 97 10.12 3.52 10.82
C GLN A 97 10.18 2.17 11.53
N ALA A 98 11.35 1.52 11.49
CA ALA A 98 11.53 0.24 12.16
C ALA A 98 11.51 0.41 13.68
N LEU A 99 12.08 1.52 14.17
CA LEU A 99 12.06 1.90 15.57
C LEU A 99 12.09 3.42 15.69
N ASN A 100 10.98 4.01 16.14
CA ASN A 100 10.94 5.42 16.48
C ASN A 100 11.60 5.65 17.85
N GLU A 101 12.58 6.55 17.92
CA GLU A 101 13.35 6.81 19.16
C GLU A 101 12.51 7.43 20.29
N GLU A 102 11.47 8.22 19.95
CA GLU A 102 10.60 8.88 20.93
C GLU A 102 9.63 7.89 21.58
N HIS A 103 9.04 7.00 20.77
CA HIS A 103 8.01 6.07 21.23
C HIS A 103 8.53 4.65 21.50
N GLY A 104 9.76 4.33 21.12
CA GLY A 104 10.34 3.00 21.28
C GLY A 104 9.60 1.90 20.51
N THR A 105 8.84 2.27 19.48
CA THR A 105 7.97 1.38 18.70
C THR A 105 8.10 1.67 17.22
N PRO A 106 7.79 0.70 16.33
CA PRO A 106 7.60 0.97 14.91
C PRO A 106 6.56 2.08 14.70
N ALA A 107 6.74 2.89 13.66
CA ALA A 107 5.81 3.97 13.37
C ALA A 107 5.52 4.09 11.87
N VAL A 108 4.30 4.54 11.56
CA VAL A 108 3.87 4.86 10.20
C VAL A 108 3.57 6.35 10.14
N HIS A 109 4.09 7.01 9.11
CA HIS A 109 3.78 8.39 8.78
C HIS A 109 3.15 8.45 7.39
N VAL A 110 1.95 9.03 7.31
CA VAL A 110 1.20 9.20 6.06
C VAL A 110 1.03 10.69 5.81
N GLU A 111 1.49 11.15 4.66
CA GLU A 111 1.44 12.56 4.29
C GLU A 111 0.73 12.73 2.94
N ASP A 112 -0.43 13.38 2.96
CA ASP A 112 -1.26 13.65 1.78
C ASP A 112 -1.42 15.16 1.56
N VAL A 113 -0.29 15.86 1.42
CA VAL A 113 -0.26 17.33 1.30
C VAL A 113 -0.97 17.81 0.05
N ALA A 114 -0.82 17.11 -1.08
CA ALA A 114 -1.32 17.58 -2.37
C ALA A 114 -2.84 17.49 -2.50
N ARG A 115 -3.51 16.51 -1.87
CA ARG A 115 -4.97 16.35 -1.97
C ARG A 115 -5.73 16.87 -0.77
N SER A 116 -5.29 16.53 0.45
CA SER A 116 -6.04 16.85 1.67
C SER A 116 -5.31 17.80 2.62
N GLY A 117 -4.00 17.97 2.47
CA GLY A 117 -3.18 18.74 3.42
C GLY A 117 -3.00 18.03 4.76
N ILE A 118 -3.30 16.73 4.84
CA ILE A 118 -3.30 15.96 6.09
C ILE A 118 -1.99 15.20 6.23
N SER A 119 -1.43 15.23 7.44
CA SER A 119 -0.35 14.35 7.88
C SER A 119 -0.82 13.58 9.11
N VAL A 120 -0.54 12.29 9.13
CA VAL A 120 -0.87 11.38 10.22
C VAL A 120 0.37 10.63 10.65
N PHE A 121 0.64 10.63 11.95
CA PHE A 121 1.73 9.87 12.57
C PHE A 121 1.13 8.84 13.54
N LEU A 122 1.52 7.57 13.39
CA LEU A 122 0.97 6.44 14.12
C LEU A 122 2.11 5.57 14.67
N PRO A 123 2.45 5.71 15.96
CA PRO A 123 3.25 4.69 16.65
C PRO A 123 2.40 3.45 16.87
N LEU A 124 2.97 2.27 16.63
CA LEU A 124 2.27 0.98 16.69
C LEU A 124 3.06 -0.02 17.55
N CYS A 125 2.43 -0.51 18.62
CA CYS A 125 2.98 -1.58 19.46
C CYS A 125 2.84 -2.96 18.78
N LEU A 126 3.62 -3.18 17.72
CA LEU A 126 3.55 -4.42 16.93
C LEU A 126 4.27 -5.59 17.61
N GLU A 127 3.72 -6.80 17.43
CA GLU A 127 4.34 -8.04 17.89
C GLU A 127 5.61 -8.36 17.09
N ASP A 128 6.51 -9.14 17.71
CA ASP A 128 7.68 -9.69 17.02
C ASP A 128 7.25 -10.49 15.78
N GLY A 129 7.94 -10.28 14.66
CA GLY A 129 7.65 -10.96 13.40
C GLY A 129 6.59 -10.28 12.53
N TRP A 130 6.10 -9.08 12.89
CA TRP A 130 5.16 -8.31 12.06
C TRP A 130 5.63 -8.12 10.61
N ILE A 131 6.95 -8.02 10.38
CA ILE A 131 7.56 -7.93 9.05
C ILE A 131 7.29 -9.20 8.24
N ASP A 132 7.42 -10.39 8.85
CA ASP A 132 7.16 -11.66 8.19
C ASP A 132 5.66 -11.81 7.86
N ASP A 133 4.78 -11.26 8.69
CA ASP A 133 3.36 -11.17 8.37
C ASP A 133 3.10 -10.27 7.15
N GLN A 134 3.78 -9.11 7.06
CA GLN A 134 3.67 -8.26 5.87
C GLN A 134 4.20 -8.97 4.61
N ARG A 135 5.28 -9.74 4.73
CA ARG A 135 5.79 -10.58 3.63
C ARG A 135 4.76 -11.61 3.18
N ARG A 136 4.01 -12.23 4.10
CA ARG A 136 2.93 -13.18 3.76
C ARG A 136 1.78 -12.48 3.02
N LEU A 137 1.40 -11.29 3.47
CA LEU A 137 0.36 -10.48 2.82
C LEU A 137 0.77 -10.07 1.40
N LEU A 138 2.01 -9.59 1.22
CA LEU A 138 2.55 -9.30 -0.11
C LEU A 138 2.51 -10.52 -1.05
N GLN A 139 2.88 -11.70 -0.56
CA GLN A 139 2.82 -12.93 -1.35
C GLN A 139 1.38 -13.35 -1.69
N LEU A 140 0.42 -13.10 -0.78
CA LEU A 140 -1.00 -13.32 -1.03
C LEU A 140 -1.51 -12.42 -2.16
N VAL A 141 -1.19 -11.12 -2.11
CA VAL A 141 -1.54 -10.16 -3.18
C VAL A 141 -0.91 -10.57 -4.51
N ARG A 142 0.38 -10.89 -4.54
CA ARG A 142 1.04 -11.32 -5.79
C ARG A 142 0.44 -12.60 -6.39
N ARG A 143 -0.10 -13.49 -5.55
CA ARG A 143 -0.77 -14.73 -6.01
C ARG A 143 -2.16 -14.46 -6.58
N GLU A 144 -2.93 -13.59 -5.93
CA GLU A 144 -4.31 -13.28 -6.30
C GLU A 144 -4.37 -12.31 -7.50
N TRP A 145 -3.38 -11.42 -7.63
CA TRP A 145 -3.21 -10.52 -8.77
C TRP A 145 -1.82 -10.68 -9.41
N PRO A 146 -1.54 -11.79 -10.11
CA PRO A 146 -0.26 -11.99 -10.79
C PRO A 146 -0.13 -10.96 -11.93
N SER A 147 1.00 -10.26 -12.06
CA SER A 147 1.20 -9.32 -13.19
C SER A 147 0.90 -10.00 -14.53
N GLU A 148 0.05 -9.39 -15.34
CA GLU A 148 -0.29 -9.94 -16.66
C GLU A 148 0.83 -9.67 -17.67
N VAL A 149 1.74 -8.73 -17.39
CA VAL A 149 2.81 -8.35 -18.30
C VAL A 149 4.19 -8.72 -17.75
N LEU A 150 4.77 -9.76 -18.34
CA LEU A 150 6.17 -10.15 -18.10
C LEU A 150 7.20 -9.18 -18.68
N ARG A 151 6.80 -8.25 -19.56
CA ARG A 151 7.59 -7.16 -20.16
C ARG A 151 6.70 -6.38 -21.14
N THR A 152 6.46 -5.09 -20.91
CA THR A 152 6.12 -4.21 -22.04
C THR A 152 7.38 -4.14 -22.91
N SER A 153 7.27 -4.53 -24.17
CA SER A 153 8.40 -4.39 -25.10
C SER A 153 8.74 -2.90 -25.22
N PRO A 154 10.01 -2.47 -25.04
CA PRO A 154 10.39 -1.09 -25.30
C PRO A 154 10.08 -0.79 -26.77
N GLY A 155 9.13 0.12 -27.04
CA GLY A 155 8.75 0.51 -28.41
C GLY A 155 7.26 0.41 -28.77
N ALA A 156 6.36 0.07 -27.84
CA ALA A 156 4.93 0.00 -28.14
C ALA A 156 4.25 1.36 -28.45
N TYR A 157 4.92 2.49 -28.19
CA TYR A 157 4.42 3.83 -28.49
C TYR A 157 5.33 4.54 -29.49
N GLU A 158 5.14 4.27 -30.79
CA GLU A 158 5.59 5.20 -31.83
C GLU A 158 4.50 6.25 -32.06
N TRP A 159 4.80 7.50 -31.68
CA TRP A 159 3.95 8.65 -32.00
C TRP A 159 4.16 9.01 -33.48
N ARG A 160 3.07 9.08 -34.26
CA ARG A 160 3.14 9.72 -35.59
C ARG A 160 3.32 11.22 -35.40
N ARG A 161 4.36 11.76 -36.05
CA ARG A 161 4.55 13.19 -36.26
C ARG A 161 3.64 13.71 -37.36
#